data_AF-A0A812LNR0-F1
#
_entry.id   AF-A0A812LNR0-F1
#
_cell.length_a   1.000
_cell.length_b   1.000
_cell.length_c   1.000
_cell.angle_alpha   90.00
_cell.angle_beta   90.00
_cell.angle_gamma   90.00
#
_symmetry.space_group_name_H-M   'P 1'
#
loop_
_entity.id
_entity.type
_entity.pdbx_description
1 polymer ?
#
loop_
_entity_poly.entity_id
_entity_poly.type
_entity_poly.pdbx_seq_one_letter_code
_entity_poly.pdbx_strand_id
1 'polypeptide(L)'
;MMRGKHVLVGWLWVQGLIQPLEGNPNHGHSEYKAFLQHHSFAVPLEYSSLLADWTLSGASIFERERLLLHPGVSERQGFAWNKQPLQTNNFEASFAFRAFGAADASKVVDDQSFAFWFVRQNISGDFNESAAIRASSWSDGLKEQGYSLSGSKALFEGIGAVFSTANLAKKPGSVVSFISNDNHQSLGYGIDVPTSNAKVVDFRNKDVEFKIRVQPFSVKGQIIVDGNVEDCFDVDRRNFPVKAGGYIGFTAWSGSVQPSKLPDGVSLTKVQVVNFDDQAVGEDIVGTSAKDKLAYEALMSEDSRYFQDQQAQTEHIGRITTMLSAHLNETKPAYDVMSFQVSNLMQSLNKLDHDCRLLTKEMKVLTDPKNAKAPKKATNLQEMKVHILGLRRLLDKEGAAHMHKLEAVQKNLNEVKQQTDKAAGSSILGRIVDQTTVLEQSVVSRSSQMSQAYSMD
;
A
#
# COMPACT_ATOMS: atom_id res chain seq x y z
N MET A 1 -2.87 -12.93 68.90
CA MET A 1 -1.51 -12.35 69.02
C MET A 1 -0.78 -12.60 67.71
N MET A 2 -0.50 -11.52 66.97
CA MET A 2 0.38 -11.38 65.78
C MET A 2 0.02 -12.18 64.49
N ARG A 3 -0.59 -11.50 63.48
CA ARG A 3 0.04 -10.82 62.30
C ARG A 3 0.63 -11.84 61.31
N GLY A 4 0.37 -11.85 60.00
CA GLY A 4 -0.34 -10.99 59.06
C GLY A 4 0.18 -11.44 57.68
N LYS A 5 -0.69 -11.86 56.76
CA LYS A 5 -0.29 -12.23 55.39
C LYS A 5 -0.82 -11.19 54.43
N HIS A 6 0.12 -10.39 53.91
CA HIS A 6 -0.10 -9.37 52.90
C HIS A 6 -0.46 -10.00 51.56
N VAL A 7 -1.53 -9.47 50.97
CA VAL A 7 -1.91 -9.62 49.56
C VAL A 7 -0.92 -8.80 48.74
N LEU A 8 -0.09 -9.46 47.92
CA LEU A 8 0.77 -8.78 46.95
C LEU A 8 -0.03 -8.61 45.65
N VAL A 9 -0.51 -7.39 45.44
CA VAL A 9 -1.13 -6.94 44.18
C VAL A 9 0.00 -6.69 43.19
N GLY A 10 0.14 -7.59 42.21
CA GLY A 10 1.03 -7.42 41.07
C GLY A 10 0.48 -6.38 40.11
N TRP A 11 0.94 -5.14 40.25
CA TRP A 11 0.88 -4.11 39.21
C TRP A 11 1.88 -4.50 38.12
N LEU A 12 1.39 -4.96 36.97
CA LEU A 12 2.22 -5.15 35.79
C LEU A 12 2.31 -3.83 35.02
N TRP A 13 3.54 -3.38 34.87
CA TRP A 13 3.96 -2.15 34.21
C TRP A 13 3.66 -2.18 32.70
N VAL A 14 2.94 -1.17 32.21
CA VAL A 14 3.01 -0.71 30.82
C VAL A 14 4.10 0.37 30.78
N GLN A 15 5.35 -0.07 30.62
CA GLN A 15 6.44 0.80 30.17
C GLN A 15 7.24 0.06 29.09
N GLY A 16 6.92 0.38 27.85
CA GLY A 16 7.72 0.06 26.69
C GLY A 16 7.38 1.08 25.61
N LEU A 17 8.41 1.75 25.10
CA LEU A 17 8.42 2.75 24.01
C LEU A 17 8.12 4.21 24.36
N ILE A 18 8.90 4.77 25.29
CA ILE A 18 9.47 6.12 25.12
C ILE A 18 10.94 6.02 25.55
N GLN A 19 11.84 5.76 24.61
CA GLN A 19 13.26 6.00 24.85
C GLN A 19 13.51 7.51 24.73
N PRO A 20 14.10 8.17 25.73
CA PRO A 20 14.61 9.52 25.56
C PRO A 20 15.79 9.45 24.59
N LEU A 21 15.71 10.23 23.53
CA LEU A 21 16.84 10.53 22.65
C LEU A 21 17.89 11.28 23.48
N GLU A 22 18.81 10.55 24.10
CA GLU A 22 20.07 11.13 24.60
C GLU A 22 20.89 11.55 23.37
N GLY A 23 20.71 12.80 22.98
CA GLY A 23 21.44 13.45 21.90
C GLY A 23 22.92 13.58 22.26
N ASN A 24 23.75 12.81 21.57
CA ASN A 24 25.18 13.03 21.48
C ASN A 24 25.41 14.35 20.70
N PRO A 25 26.06 15.38 21.27
CA PRO A 25 26.20 16.71 20.67
C PRO A 25 27.30 16.79 19.59
N ASN A 26 27.60 15.69 18.91
CA ASN A 26 28.25 15.79 17.61
C ASN A 26 27.19 16.32 16.64
N HIS A 27 27.22 17.64 16.40
CA HIS A 27 26.50 18.31 15.31
C HIS A 27 26.97 17.77 13.95
N GLY A 28 26.64 16.51 13.67
CA GLY A 28 26.62 15.96 12.33
C GLY A 28 25.58 16.75 11.56
N HIS A 29 25.99 17.32 10.43
CA HIS A 29 25.10 17.89 9.45
C HIS A 29 23.91 16.94 9.28
N SER A 30 22.71 17.38 9.65
CA SER A 30 21.51 16.59 9.44
C SER A 30 21.41 16.37 7.94
N GLU A 31 21.72 15.15 7.49
CA GLU A 31 21.66 14.78 6.09
C GLU A 31 20.26 15.14 5.59
N TYR A 32 20.18 16.00 4.57
CA TYR A 32 18.91 16.43 4.01
C TYR A 32 18.20 15.20 3.44
N LYS A 33 16.94 14.98 3.84
CA LYS A 33 16.13 13.83 3.44
C LYS A 33 14.80 14.33 2.92
N ALA A 34 14.57 14.16 1.63
CA ALA A 34 13.29 14.47 0.99
C ALA A 34 12.50 13.18 0.76
N PHE A 35 11.32 13.08 1.35
CA PHE A 35 10.42 11.94 1.11
C PHE A 35 9.76 12.08 -0.26
N LEU A 36 9.77 10.98 -1.02
CA LEU A 36 9.31 10.94 -2.41
C LEU A 36 7.96 10.23 -2.46
N GLN A 37 6.88 11.01 -2.56
CA GLN A 37 5.53 10.51 -2.35
C GLN A 37 5.04 9.65 -3.53
N HIS A 38 5.35 10.04 -4.77
CA HIS A 38 4.92 9.31 -5.96
C HIS A 38 5.63 7.96 -6.11
N HIS A 39 6.79 7.79 -5.48
CA HIS A 39 7.53 6.54 -5.42
C HIS A 39 7.29 5.73 -4.13
N SER A 40 6.40 6.18 -3.25
CA SER A 40 6.15 5.56 -1.94
C SER A 40 4.70 5.18 -1.74
N PHE A 41 4.46 4.15 -0.94
CA PHE A 41 3.14 3.82 -0.41
C PHE A 41 3.25 3.11 0.93
N ALA A 42 2.24 3.27 1.78
CA ALA A 42 2.14 2.55 3.04
C ALA A 42 0.69 2.21 3.33
N VAL A 43 0.46 1.08 3.99
CA VAL A 43 -0.89 0.65 4.38
C VAL A 43 -1.52 1.62 5.39
N PRO A 44 -2.84 1.87 5.32
CA PRO A 44 -3.79 1.30 4.36
C PRO A 44 -3.65 1.90 2.95
N LEU A 45 -3.74 1.06 1.93
CA LEU A 45 -3.59 1.46 0.53
C LEU A 45 -4.91 2.00 -0.04
N GLU A 46 -4.84 3.16 -0.68
CA GLU A 46 -5.97 3.75 -1.41
C GLU A 46 -5.79 3.54 -2.92
N TYR A 47 -6.70 2.77 -3.53
CA TYR A 47 -6.58 2.32 -4.91
C TYR A 47 -6.54 3.47 -5.94
N SER A 48 -7.32 4.54 -5.70
CA SER A 48 -7.42 5.72 -6.57
C SER A 48 -6.08 6.44 -6.72
N SER A 49 -5.38 6.66 -5.61
CA SER A 49 -4.08 7.36 -5.61
C SER A 49 -2.98 6.47 -6.20
N LEU A 50 -2.92 5.19 -5.80
CA LEU A 50 -1.80 4.33 -6.18
C LEU A 50 -1.82 3.95 -7.65
N LEU A 51 -3.00 3.78 -8.24
CA LEU A 51 -3.09 3.56 -9.68
C LEU A 51 -2.67 4.77 -10.51
N ALA A 52 -2.65 5.98 -9.95
CA ALA A 52 -2.13 7.14 -10.67
C ALA A 52 -0.62 7.01 -10.88
N ASP A 53 0.11 6.53 -9.87
CA ASP A 53 1.57 6.48 -9.86
C ASP A 53 2.17 5.12 -10.27
N TRP A 54 1.41 4.02 -10.09
CA TRP A 54 1.90 2.66 -10.32
C TRP A 54 1.09 1.93 -11.39
N THR A 55 1.80 1.23 -12.27
CA THR A 55 1.23 0.26 -13.21
C THR A 55 1.31 -1.12 -12.59
N LEU A 56 0.18 -1.79 -12.45
CA LEU A 56 0.10 -3.20 -12.04
C LEU A 56 -0.27 -4.07 -13.22
N SER A 57 0.28 -5.29 -13.27
CA SER A 57 -0.10 -6.31 -14.25
C SER A 57 0.19 -7.73 -13.75
N GLY A 58 -0.30 -8.73 -14.47
CA GLY A 58 -0.14 -10.14 -14.13
C GLY A 58 -0.96 -10.51 -12.90
N ALA A 59 -0.31 -11.12 -11.91
CA ALA A 59 -0.91 -11.54 -10.65
C ALA A 59 -0.86 -10.46 -9.56
N SER A 60 -0.32 -9.27 -9.88
CA SER A 60 -0.21 -8.18 -8.91
C SER A 60 -1.54 -7.47 -8.68
N ILE A 61 -1.88 -7.22 -7.43
CA ILE A 61 -3.09 -6.48 -7.04
C ILE A 61 -2.86 -5.64 -5.78
N PHE A 62 -3.35 -4.40 -5.79
CA PHE A 62 -3.47 -3.60 -4.58
C PHE A 62 -4.68 -4.05 -3.76
N GLU A 63 -4.42 -4.59 -2.58
CA GLU A 63 -5.41 -4.78 -1.52
C GLU A 63 -5.28 -3.64 -0.52
N ARG A 64 -6.31 -3.42 0.30
CA ARG A 64 -6.28 -2.36 1.33
C ARG A 64 -5.09 -2.50 2.30
N GLU A 65 -4.65 -3.72 2.57
CA GLU A 65 -3.65 -4.03 3.58
C GLU A 65 -2.29 -4.41 2.99
N ARG A 66 -2.14 -4.46 1.66
CA ARG A 66 -0.89 -4.82 0.98
C ARG A 66 -0.98 -4.71 -0.53
N LEU A 67 0.16 -4.57 -1.19
CA LEU A 67 0.34 -4.94 -2.59
C LEU A 67 0.68 -6.44 -2.64
N LEU A 68 -0.24 -7.27 -3.13
CA LEU A 68 0.04 -8.67 -3.41
C LEU A 68 0.75 -8.76 -4.77
N LEU A 69 1.99 -9.23 -4.84
CA LEU A 69 2.69 -9.43 -6.12
C LEU A 69 2.26 -10.72 -6.80
N HIS A 70 2.13 -11.81 -6.03
CA HIS A 70 1.52 -13.05 -6.52
C HIS A 70 0.99 -13.91 -5.37
N PRO A 71 -0.06 -14.70 -5.61
CA PRO A 71 -0.81 -15.42 -4.55
C PRO A 71 -0.23 -16.79 -4.17
N GLY A 72 0.97 -17.18 -4.64
CA GLY A 72 1.50 -18.53 -4.43
C GLY A 72 0.81 -19.59 -5.30
N VAL A 73 0.54 -19.25 -6.56
CA VAL A 73 0.10 -20.19 -7.61
C VAL A 73 1.20 -20.27 -8.65
N SER A 74 1.58 -21.47 -9.08
CA SER A 74 2.64 -21.69 -10.08
C SER A 74 2.31 -21.02 -11.42
N GLU A 75 3.35 -20.73 -12.21
CA GLU A 75 3.23 -20.08 -13.52
C GLU A 75 2.48 -18.73 -13.44
N ARG A 76 2.79 -17.92 -12.42
CA ARG A 76 2.27 -16.57 -12.25
C ARG A 76 3.42 -15.59 -12.12
N GLN A 77 3.24 -14.44 -12.76
CA GLN A 77 4.16 -13.33 -12.67
C GLN A 77 3.45 -12.16 -11.99
N GLY A 78 4.12 -11.53 -11.05
CA GLY A 78 3.73 -10.22 -10.52
C GLY A 78 4.49 -9.12 -11.24
N PHE A 79 3.81 -8.04 -11.60
CA PHE A 79 4.41 -6.83 -12.13
C PHE A 79 3.82 -5.60 -11.43
N ALA A 80 4.68 -4.77 -10.84
CA ALA A 80 4.30 -3.49 -10.24
C ALA A 80 5.40 -2.47 -10.54
N TRP A 81 5.08 -1.43 -11.30
CA TRP A 81 6.10 -0.52 -11.84
C TRP A 81 5.69 0.93 -11.67
N ASN A 82 6.58 1.77 -11.18
CA ASN A 82 6.29 3.19 -11.06
C ASN A 82 6.26 3.83 -12.45
N LYS A 83 5.28 4.70 -12.70
CA LYS A 83 5.09 5.36 -14.00
C LYS A 83 6.02 6.54 -14.22
N GLN A 84 6.59 7.10 -13.15
CA GLN A 84 7.48 8.24 -13.20
C GLN A 84 8.93 7.81 -12.97
N PRO A 85 9.90 8.45 -13.64
CA PRO A 85 11.29 8.25 -13.34
C PRO A 85 11.67 9.03 -12.07
N LEU A 86 12.50 8.40 -11.25
CA LEU A 86 13.17 9.03 -10.14
C LEU A 86 14.33 9.87 -10.66
N GLN A 87 14.28 11.19 -10.43
CA GLN A 87 15.22 12.17 -10.97
C GLN A 87 16.51 12.31 -10.14
N THR A 88 16.78 11.35 -9.24
CA THR A 88 17.97 11.31 -8.38
C THR A 88 18.69 9.97 -8.52
N ASN A 89 20.01 9.97 -8.33
CA ASN A 89 20.85 8.78 -8.17
C ASN A 89 21.43 8.64 -6.75
N ASN A 90 20.94 9.45 -5.82
CA ASN A 90 21.31 9.43 -4.41
C ASN A 90 20.04 9.29 -3.57
N PHE A 91 19.56 8.05 -3.41
CA PHE A 91 18.31 7.76 -2.71
C PHE A 91 18.42 6.52 -1.84
N GLU A 92 17.41 6.30 -1.01
CA GLU A 92 17.20 5.04 -0.29
C GLU A 92 15.78 4.57 -0.57
N ALA A 93 15.64 3.31 -0.98
CA ALA A 93 14.35 2.65 -1.04
C ALA A 93 14.28 1.61 0.09
N SER A 94 13.28 1.74 0.95
CA SER A 94 12.99 0.83 2.05
C SER A 94 11.62 0.21 1.82
N PHE A 95 11.50 -1.11 1.80
CA PHE A 95 10.21 -1.78 1.62
C PHE A 95 10.02 -2.94 2.59
N ALA A 96 8.81 -3.04 3.15
CA ALA A 96 8.39 -4.12 4.01
C ALA A 96 7.61 -5.14 3.19
N PHE A 97 8.03 -6.41 3.25
CA PHE A 97 7.43 -7.50 2.51
C PHE A 97 7.30 -8.76 3.36
N ARG A 98 6.48 -9.68 2.87
CA ARG A 98 6.30 -11.01 3.43
C ARG A 98 6.20 -12.03 2.31
N ALA A 99 7.08 -13.03 2.35
CA ALA A 99 6.95 -14.26 1.57
C ALA A 99 6.27 -15.31 2.43
N PHE A 100 5.11 -15.83 2.04
CA PHE A 100 4.31 -16.76 2.84
C PHE A 100 3.98 -18.04 2.08
N GLY A 101 4.14 -19.20 2.72
CA GLY A 101 3.82 -20.48 2.10
C GLY A 101 4.13 -21.67 3.00
N ALA A 102 4.58 -22.78 2.41
CA ALA A 102 4.84 -24.00 3.17
C ALA A 102 5.96 -23.78 4.20
N ALA A 103 5.78 -24.25 5.45
CA ALA A 103 6.78 -24.12 6.51
C ALA A 103 8.11 -24.83 6.15
N ASP A 104 8.01 -25.95 5.44
CA ASP A 104 9.15 -26.73 4.98
C ASP A 104 9.74 -26.15 3.69
N ALA A 105 10.97 -25.64 3.77
CA ALA A 105 11.69 -25.06 2.62
C ALA A 105 11.93 -26.07 1.49
N SER A 106 11.98 -27.39 1.78
CA SER A 106 12.16 -28.41 0.74
C SER A 106 10.95 -28.55 -0.18
N LYS A 107 9.78 -28.08 0.26
CA LYS A 107 8.52 -28.07 -0.50
C LYS A 107 8.35 -26.81 -1.34
N VAL A 108 9.34 -25.94 -1.42
CA VAL A 108 9.26 -24.71 -2.21
C VAL A 108 9.80 -24.94 -3.59
N VAL A 109 9.20 -24.29 -4.57
CA VAL A 109 9.70 -24.29 -5.95
C VAL A 109 11.08 -23.63 -5.97
N ASP A 110 12.03 -24.23 -6.69
CA ASP A 110 13.43 -23.77 -6.70
C ASP A 110 13.67 -22.58 -7.64
N ASP A 111 12.78 -22.33 -8.60
CA ASP A 111 12.89 -21.21 -9.53
C ASP A 111 12.03 -19.99 -9.14
N GLN A 112 11.37 -20.02 -7.99
CA GLN A 112 10.63 -18.86 -7.50
C GLN A 112 11.55 -17.70 -7.12
N SER A 113 11.17 -16.49 -7.53
CA SER A 113 11.90 -15.27 -7.22
C SER A 113 11.00 -14.04 -7.20
N PHE A 114 11.42 -13.01 -6.49
CA PHE A 114 10.91 -11.66 -6.69
C PHE A 114 12.07 -10.67 -6.64
N ALA A 115 11.88 -9.50 -7.25
CA ALA A 115 12.97 -8.55 -7.42
C ALA A 115 12.49 -7.11 -7.25
N PHE A 116 13.35 -6.30 -6.66
CA PHE A 116 13.32 -4.84 -6.72
C PHE A 116 14.21 -4.38 -7.86
N TRP A 117 13.78 -3.35 -8.58
CA TRP A 117 14.46 -2.80 -9.74
C TRP A 117 14.61 -1.29 -9.65
N PHE A 118 15.74 -0.80 -10.11
CA PHE A 118 15.94 0.60 -10.48
C PHE A 118 16.63 0.64 -11.85
N VAL A 119 15.85 0.90 -12.91
CA VAL A 119 16.32 0.81 -14.30
C VAL A 119 15.90 2.02 -15.12
N ARG A 120 16.71 2.44 -16.09
CA ARG A 120 16.43 3.65 -16.89
C ARG A 120 15.29 3.49 -17.89
N GLN A 121 15.02 2.27 -18.33
CA GLN A 121 13.95 2.02 -19.29
C GLN A 121 12.57 2.16 -18.63
N ASN A 122 11.63 2.81 -19.33
CA ASN A 122 10.23 2.84 -18.90
C ASN A 122 9.56 1.50 -19.26
N ILE A 123 9.80 0.48 -18.44
CA ILE A 123 9.24 -0.86 -18.66
C ILE A 123 7.71 -0.84 -18.63
N SER A 124 7.10 0.08 -17.86
CA SER A 124 5.64 0.20 -17.79
C SER A 124 4.99 0.62 -19.11
N GLY A 125 5.67 1.44 -19.92
CA GLY A 125 5.19 1.85 -21.24
C GLY A 125 5.40 0.79 -22.33
N ASP A 126 6.43 -0.04 -22.18
CA ASP A 126 6.78 -1.09 -23.15
C ASP A 126 6.03 -2.40 -22.92
N PHE A 127 5.47 -2.62 -21.73
CA PHE A 127 4.90 -3.90 -21.35
C PHE A 127 3.58 -4.17 -22.09
N ASN A 128 3.56 -5.21 -22.93
CA ASN A 128 2.37 -5.61 -23.68
C ASN A 128 1.71 -6.84 -23.08
N GLU A 129 0.82 -6.59 -22.12
CA GLU A 129 0.05 -7.64 -21.46
C GLU A 129 -0.79 -8.47 -22.45
N SER A 130 -1.37 -7.80 -23.45
CA SER A 130 -2.20 -8.47 -24.47
C SER A 130 -1.41 -9.48 -25.29
N ALA A 131 -0.13 -9.22 -25.57
CA ALA A 131 0.73 -10.17 -26.24
C ALA A 131 1.02 -11.38 -25.33
N ALA A 132 1.28 -11.16 -24.03
CA ALA A 132 1.52 -12.24 -23.07
C ALA A 132 0.28 -13.16 -22.91
N ILE A 133 -0.93 -12.58 -22.89
CA ILE A 133 -2.18 -13.34 -22.78
C ILE A 133 -2.47 -14.19 -24.02
N ARG A 134 -2.05 -13.75 -25.21
CA ARG A 134 -2.34 -14.45 -26.48
C ARG A 134 -1.43 -15.65 -26.74
N ALA A 135 -0.30 -15.75 -26.05
CA ALA A 135 0.62 -16.87 -26.18
C ALA A 135 0.02 -18.17 -25.62
N SER A 136 0.61 -19.31 -25.96
CA SER A 136 0.20 -20.64 -25.47
C SER A 136 0.28 -20.76 -23.95
N SER A 137 1.26 -20.09 -23.36
CA SER A 137 1.43 -19.98 -21.92
C SER A 137 1.91 -18.58 -21.57
N TRP A 138 1.61 -18.15 -20.34
CA TRP A 138 2.07 -16.85 -19.86
C TRP A 138 3.60 -16.75 -19.89
N SER A 139 4.31 -17.82 -19.51
CA SER A 139 5.76 -17.85 -19.50
C SER A 139 6.38 -17.78 -20.90
N ASP A 140 5.75 -18.39 -21.91
CA ASP A 140 6.18 -18.24 -23.31
C ASP A 140 5.98 -16.81 -23.81
N GLY A 141 4.81 -16.22 -23.55
CA GLY A 141 4.50 -14.84 -23.96
C GLY A 141 5.39 -13.79 -23.30
N LEU A 142 5.87 -14.05 -22.09
CA LEU A 142 6.88 -13.23 -21.43
C LEU A 142 8.27 -13.41 -22.03
N LYS A 143 8.69 -14.65 -22.29
CA LYS A 143 9.99 -14.94 -22.91
C LYS A 143 10.09 -14.31 -24.29
N GLU A 144 9.03 -14.36 -25.09
CA GLU A 144 8.95 -13.69 -26.39
C GLU A 144 9.14 -12.17 -26.29
N GLN A 145 8.68 -11.57 -25.19
CA GLN A 145 8.89 -10.15 -24.89
C GLN A 145 10.22 -9.86 -24.15
N GLY A 146 11.04 -10.87 -23.90
CA GLY A 146 12.34 -10.75 -23.22
C GLY A 146 12.28 -10.71 -21.68
N TYR A 147 11.11 -10.95 -21.08
CA TYR A 147 10.89 -10.93 -19.62
C TYR A 147 11.28 -12.26 -18.95
N SER A 148 12.53 -12.67 -19.09
CA SER A 148 13.04 -13.96 -18.59
C SER A 148 13.76 -13.89 -17.24
N LEU A 149 13.95 -12.71 -16.66
CA LEU A 149 14.73 -12.51 -15.44
C LEU A 149 13.84 -12.14 -14.25
N SER A 150 13.32 -13.16 -13.54
CA SER A 150 12.41 -12.96 -12.39
C SER A 150 11.18 -12.10 -12.71
N GLY A 151 10.67 -12.22 -13.95
CA GLY A 151 9.58 -11.39 -14.45
C GLY A 151 9.99 -9.99 -14.96
N SER A 152 11.28 -9.69 -15.11
CA SER A 152 11.79 -8.48 -15.76
C SER A 152 12.57 -8.81 -17.04
N LYS A 153 12.88 -7.78 -17.84
CA LYS A 153 13.69 -7.90 -19.06
C LYS A 153 15.11 -8.38 -18.70
N ALA A 154 15.66 -9.33 -19.47
CA ALA A 154 17.04 -9.80 -19.28
C ALA A 154 18.11 -8.74 -19.62
N LEU A 155 17.77 -7.84 -20.55
CA LEU A 155 18.58 -6.69 -20.96
C LEU A 155 17.99 -5.42 -20.34
N PHE A 156 18.76 -4.79 -19.44
CA PHE A 156 18.36 -3.56 -18.76
C PHE A 156 19.59 -2.69 -18.45
N GLU A 157 19.38 -1.39 -18.28
CA GLU A 157 20.42 -0.44 -17.81
C GLU A 157 20.04 0.01 -16.40
N GLY A 158 20.69 -0.53 -15.37
CA GLY A 158 20.37 -0.23 -13.98
C GLY A 158 20.85 -1.26 -12.98
N ILE A 159 20.12 -1.37 -11.88
CA ILE A 159 20.37 -2.31 -10.79
C ILE A 159 19.10 -3.07 -10.40
N GLY A 160 19.30 -4.24 -9.80
CA GLY A 160 18.24 -5.01 -9.18
C GLY A 160 18.71 -5.72 -7.92
N ALA A 161 17.79 -5.94 -6.99
CA ALA A 161 17.97 -6.83 -5.85
C ALA A 161 16.97 -7.98 -6.01
N VAL A 162 17.48 -9.19 -6.20
CA VAL A 162 16.66 -10.39 -6.44
C VAL A 162 16.66 -11.28 -5.20
N PHE A 163 15.47 -11.69 -4.81
CA PHE A 163 15.19 -12.57 -3.69
C PHE A 163 14.74 -13.90 -4.27
N SER A 164 15.56 -14.93 -4.12
CA SER A 164 15.29 -16.28 -4.63
C SER A 164 15.02 -17.26 -3.50
N THR A 165 14.21 -18.28 -3.75
CA THR A 165 13.91 -19.36 -2.78
C THR A 165 14.94 -20.50 -2.78
N ALA A 166 15.82 -20.52 -3.77
CA ALA A 166 16.94 -21.44 -3.87
C ALA A 166 18.24 -20.72 -4.20
N ASN A 167 19.36 -21.33 -3.81
CA ASN A 167 20.69 -20.85 -4.18
C ASN A 167 21.10 -21.30 -5.60
N LEU A 168 22.28 -20.89 -6.06
CA LEU A 168 22.81 -21.25 -7.38
C LEU A 168 22.94 -22.78 -7.59
N ALA A 169 23.15 -23.55 -6.51
CA ALA A 169 23.17 -25.01 -6.54
C ALA A 169 21.76 -25.64 -6.54
N LYS A 170 20.70 -24.84 -6.72
CA LYS A 170 19.28 -25.23 -6.64
C LYS A 170 18.91 -25.91 -5.33
N LYS A 171 19.69 -25.68 -4.26
CA LYS A 171 19.35 -26.17 -2.94
C LYS A 171 18.35 -25.20 -2.31
N PRO A 172 17.32 -25.70 -1.61
CA PRO A 172 16.40 -24.87 -0.85
C PRO A 172 17.17 -23.94 0.08
N GLY A 173 16.91 -22.65 -0.02
CA GLY A 173 17.64 -21.63 0.72
C GLY A 173 17.31 -20.27 0.17
N SER A 174 16.69 -19.44 1.00
CA SER A 174 16.38 -18.06 0.64
C SER A 174 17.66 -17.25 0.54
N VAL A 175 17.84 -16.58 -0.60
CA VAL A 175 19.05 -15.80 -0.90
C VAL A 175 18.68 -14.43 -1.46
N VAL A 176 19.52 -13.45 -1.17
CA VAL A 176 19.44 -12.10 -1.72
C VAL A 176 20.66 -11.86 -2.60
N SER A 177 20.42 -11.52 -3.86
CA SER A 177 21.44 -11.24 -4.87
C SER A 177 21.35 -9.80 -5.35
N PHE A 178 22.49 -9.15 -5.52
CA PHE A 178 22.59 -7.89 -6.25
C PHE A 178 22.93 -8.18 -7.70
N ILE A 179 22.22 -7.52 -8.62
CA ILE A 179 22.54 -7.54 -10.04
C ILE A 179 22.66 -6.12 -10.59
N SER A 180 23.54 -5.96 -11.56
CA SER A 180 23.71 -4.73 -12.32
C SER A 180 23.91 -5.09 -13.78
N ASN A 181 23.33 -4.29 -14.66
CA ASN A 181 23.51 -4.44 -16.09
C ASN A 181 23.57 -3.06 -16.75
N ASP A 182 24.35 -2.95 -17.81
CA ASP A 182 24.55 -1.76 -18.63
C ASP A 182 23.90 -1.91 -20.01
N ASN A 183 22.97 -2.88 -20.13
CA ASN A 183 22.26 -3.26 -21.34
C ASN A 183 23.13 -3.96 -22.41
N HIS A 184 24.31 -4.48 -22.05
CA HIS A 184 25.16 -5.24 -22.98
C HIS A 184 25.07 -6.76 -22.84
N GLN A 185 24.75 -7.28 -21.65
CA GLN A 185 24.66 -8.72 -21.41
C GLN A 185 23.23 -9.15 -21.09
N SER A 186 22.73 -10.17 -21.77
CA SER A 186 21.44 -10.78 -21.42
C SER A 186 21.63 -11.68 -20.21
N LEU A 187 21.04 -11.32 -19.07
CA LEU A 187 21.12 -12.11 -17.84
C LEU A 187 19.99 -13.15 -17.76
N GLY A 188 20.30 -14.36 -17.29
CA GLY A 188 19.35 -15.45 -17.14
C GLY A 188 19.15 -15.90 -15.69
N TYR A 189 17.91 -16.16 -15.29
CA TYR A 189 17.62 -16.82 -14.02
C TYR A 189 18.09 -18.28 -14.02
N GLY A 190 18.70 -18.72 -12.93
CA GLY A 190 19.34 -20.03 -12.78
C GLY A 190 20.75 -20.13 -13.38
N ILE A 191 21.21 -19.09 -14.09
CA ILE A 191 22.56 -19.00 -14.68
C ILE A 191 23.33 -17.87 -13.98
N ASP A 192 22.83 -16.64 -14.11
CA ASP A 192 23.46 -15.45 -13.54
C ASP A 192 22.85 -15.06 -12.19
N VAL A 193 21.61 -15.49 -11.93
CA VAL A 193 20.86 -15.21 -10.70
C VAL A 193 20.31 -16.51 -10.11
N PRO A 194 20.55 -16.83 -8.82
CA PRO A 194 21.30 -16.05 -7.84
C PRO A 194 22.79 -15.88 -8.18
N THR A 195 23.38 -14.76 -7.77
CA THR A 195 24.81 -14.51 -7.98
C THR A 195 25.68 -15.36 -7.06
N SER A 196 26.95 -15.56 -7.41
CA SER A 196 27.90 -16.32 -6.59
C SER A 196 28.18 -15.68 -5.22
N ASN A 197 28.02 -14.36 -5.12
CA ASN A 197 28.15 -13.58 -3.88
C ASN A 197 26.81 -13.36 -3.16
N ALA A 198 25.75 -14.08 -3.52
CA ALA A 198 24.44 -13.95 -2.89
C ALA A 198 24.52 -14.28 -1.38
N LYS A 199 23.86 -13.46 -0.57
CA LYS A 199 23.76 -13.68 0.88
C LYS A 199 22.59 -14.62 1.15
N VAL A 200 22.85 -15.69 1.91
CA VAL A 200 21.80 -16.59 2.41
C VAL A 200 21.11 -15.91 3.60
N VAL A 201 19.82 -15.61 3.46
CA VAL A 201 18.99 -15.00 4.52
C VAL A 201 17.61 -15.63 4.48
N ASP A 202 17.18 -16.22 5.58
CA ASP A 202 15.86 -16.82 5.70
C ASP A 202 14.78 -15.76 5.96
N PHE A 203 14.23 -15.21 4.87
CA PHE A 203 13.16 -14.22 4.87
C PHE A 203 11.74 -14.83 4.80
N ARG A 204 11.61 -16.16 4.73
CA ARG A 204 10.32 -16.82 4.51
C ARG A 204 9.49 -16.88 5.79
N ASN A 205 8.18 -16.72 5.64
CA ASN A 205 7.19 -16.75 6.71
C ASN A 205 7.48 -15.76 7.86
N LYS A 206 8.23 -14.69 7.57
CA LYS A 206 8.59 -13.61 8.50
C LYS A 206 8.19 -12.27 7.90
N ASP A 207 8.03 -11.27 8.77
CA ASP A 207 7.88 -9.89 8.34
C ASP A 207 9.29 -9.30 8.16
N VAL A 208 9.58 -8.83 6.94
CA VAL A 208 10.93 -8.44 6.54
C VAL A 208 10.91 -7.03 5.99
N GLU A 209 11.89 -6.22 6.38
CA GLU A 209 12.15 -4.91 5.78
C GLU A 209 13.47 -4.97 5.02
N PHE A 210 13.48 -4.59 3.75
CA PHE A 210 14.69 -4.46 2.96
C PHE A 210 14.97 -3.00 2.66
N LYS A 211 16.22 -2.59 2.83
CA LYS A 211 16.70 -1.23 2.57
C LYS A 211 17.81 -1.28 1.53
N ILE A 212 17.67 -0.51 0.47
CA ILE A 212 18.71 -0.32 -0.53
C ILE A 212 19.08 1.15 -0.61
N ARG A 213 20.33 1.45 -0.24
CA ARG A 213 20.93 2.78 -0.37
C ARG A 213 21.68 2.83 -1.69
N VAL A 214 21.21 3.71 -2.58
CA VAL A 214 21.81 3.95 -3.88
C VAL A 214 22.53 5.30 -3.83
N GLN A 215 23.82 5.27 -4.10
CA GLN A 215 24.66 6.45 -4.29
C GLN A 215 25.23 6.41 -5.72
N PRO A 216 25.72 7.54 -6.26
CA PRO A 216 26.29 7.57 -7.61
C PRO A 216 27.37 6.52 -7.86
N PHE A 217 28.18 6.22 -6.83
CA PHE A 217 29.32 5.30 -6.93
C PHE A 217 29.26 4.11 -5.97
N SER A 218 28.18 3.93 -5.22
CA SER A 218 28.04 2.78 -4.31
C SER A 218 26.59 2.34 -4.20
N VAL A 219 26.38 1.04 -4.04
CA VAL A 219 25.04 0.50 -3.74
C VAL A 219 25.15 -0.47 -2.57
N LYS A 220 24.36 -0.21 -1.52
CA LYS A 220 24.32 -1.03 -0.31
C LYS A 220 22.94 -1.59 -0.08
N GLY A 221 22.85 -2.88 0.19
CA GLY A 221 21.60 -3.57 0.51
C GLY A 221 21.66 -4.16 1.91
N GLN A 222 20.66 -3.84 2.72
CA GLN A 222 20.49 -4.34 4.08
C GLN A 222 19.12 -4.98 4.22
N ILE A 223 19.04 -6.12 4.90
CA ILE A 223 17.79 -6.80 5.20
C ILE A 223 17.60 -6.86 6.71
N ILE A 224 16.38 -6.60 7.15
CA ILE A 224 15.97 -6.59 8.55
C ILE A 224 14.97 -7.71 8.73
N VAL A 225 15.38 -8.77 9.42
CA VAL A 225 14.56 -9.96 9.69
C VAL A 225 14.41 -10.12 11.19
N ASP A 226 13.18 -10.06 11.69
CA ASP A 226 12.87 -10.15 13.13
C ASP A 226 13.68 -9.14 13.98
N GLY A 227 13.94 -7.95 13.42
CA GLY A 227 14.73 -6.88 14.05
C GLY A 227 16.25 -7.03 13.93
N ASN A 228 16.75 -8.14 13.38
CA ASN A 228 18.18 -8.31 13.10
C ASN A 228 18.52 -7.70 11.74
N VAL A 229 19.48 -6.77 11.74
CA VAL A 229 19.98 -6.14 10.52
C VAL A 229 21.15 -6.97 9.98
N GLU A 230 21.03 -7.42 8.73
CA GLU A 230 22.09 -8.10 8.00
C GLU A 230 22.45 -7.33 6.73
N ASP A 231 23.76 -7.11 6.51
CA ASP A 231 24.25 -6.57 5.25
C ASP A 231 24.24 -7.67 4.18
N CYS A 232 23.50 -7.44 3.09
CA CYS A 232 23.41 -8.36 1.96
C CYS A 232 24.52 -8.13 0.94
N PHE A 233 24.80 -6.87 0.62
CA PHE A 233 25.82 -6.48 -0.36
C PHE A 233 26.25 -5.02 -0.18
N ASP A 234 27.51 -4.74 -0.52
CA ASP A 234 28.10 -3.40 -0.65
C ASP A 234 28.93 -3.39 -1.92
N VAL A 235 28.44 -2.70 -2.96
CA VAL A 235 29.01 -2.76 -4.31
C VAL A 235 29.55 -1.42 -4.72
N ASP A 236 30.84 -1.39 -5.03
CA ASP A 236 31.51 -0.23 -5.62
C ASP A 236 31.16 -0.10 -7.11
N ARG A 237 30.65 1.07 -7.48
CA ARG A 237 30.18 1.43 -8.81
C ARG A 237 30.98 2.56 -9.45
N ARG A 238 32.19 2.86 -8.97
CA ARG A 238 33.05 3.91 -9.57
C ARG A 238 33.28 3.76 -11.07
N ASN A 239 33.43 2.53 -11.58
CA ASN A 239 33.65 2.27 -13.02
C ASN A 239 32.38 2.43 -13.86
N PHE A 240 31.21 2.22 -13.25
CA PHE A 240 29.92 2.30 -13.92
C PHE A 240 28.92 3.01 -12.99
N PRO A 241 28.98 4.35 -12.88
CA PRO A 241 28.16 5.09 -11.94
C PRO A 241 26.65 4.92 -12.19
N VAL A 242 25.86 4.97 -11.12
CA VAL A 242 24.40 4.98 -11.22
C VAL A 242 23.95 6.33 -11.76
N LYS A 243 23.18 6.33 -12.85
CA LYS A 243 22.61 7.53 -13.46
C LYS A 243 21.23 7.84 -12.86
N ALA A 244 20.91 9.12 -12.78
CA ALA A 244 19.56 9.58 -12.44
C ALA A 244 18.56 9.29 -13.58
N GLY A 245 17.26 9.42 -13.29
CA GLY A 245 16.18 9.21 -14.25
C GLY A 245 15.81 7.73 -14.44
N GLY A 246 15.91 6.92 -13.38
CA GLY A 246 15.54 5.51 -13.38
C GLY A 246 14.14 5.28 -12.81
N TYR A 247 13.47 4.23 -13.22
CA TYR A 247 12.16 3.80 -12.73
C TYR A 247 12.33 2.74 -11.65
N ILE A 248 11.55 2.86 -10.59
CA ILE A 248 11.45 1.83 -9.55
C ILE A 248 10.38 0.81 -9.96
N GLY A 249 10.70 -0.46 -9.78
CA GLY A 249 9.77 -1.54 -10.05
C GLY A 249 9.95 -2.75 -9.15
N PHE A 250 8.89 -3.53 -9.06
CA PHE A 250 8.85 -4.83 -8.40
C PHE A 250 8.32 -5.86 -9.39
N THR A 251 9.01 -6.98 -9.49
CA THR A 251 8.54 -8.13 -10.27
C THR A 251 8.59 -9.36 -9.41
N ALA A 252 7.76 -10.34 -9.73
CA ALA A 252 7.80 -11.65 -9.11
C ALA A 252 7.54 -12.73 -10.14
N TRP A 253 8.16 -13.88 -9.93
CA TRP A 253 7.93 -15.12 -10.63
C TRP A 253 7.63 -16.19 -9.59
N SER A 254 6.44 -16.77 -9.64
CA SER A 254 6.02 -17.80 -8.68
C SER A 254 6.77 -19.10 -8.82
N GLY A 255 7.55 -19.30 -9.88
CA GLY A 255 8.15 -20.59 -10.18
C GLY A 255 7.30 -21.48 -11.08
N SER A 256 8.00 -22.45 -11.65
CA SER A 256 7.48 -23.49 -12.53
C SER A 256 6.63 -24.53 -11.79
N VAL A 257 5.77 -25.25 -12.53
CA VAL A 257 5.02 -26.38 -11.96
C VAL A 257 5.98 -27.53 -11.62
N GLN A 258 6.12 -27.83 -10.33
CA GLN A 258 6.95 -28.95 -9.85
C GLN A 258 6.14 -29.89 -8.96
N PRO A 259 6.22 -31.23 -9.17
CA PRO A 259 5.53 -32.20 -8.30
C PRO A 259 5.96 -32.04 -6.85
N SER A 260 4.98 -32.03 -5.93
CA SER A 260 5.22 -31.96 -4.48
C SER A 260 5.86 -30.67 -3.97
N LYS A 261 6.00 -29.64 -4.82
CA LYS A 261 6.45 -28.31 -4.43
C LYS A 261 5.35 -27.28 -4.66
N LEU A 262 5.23 -26.35 -3.73
CA LEU A 262 4.26 -25.26 -3.75
C LEU A 262 5.01 -23.93 -3.73
N PRO A 263 4.59 -22.97 -4.55
CA PRO A 263 5.19 -21.65 -4.51
C PRO A 263 4.63 -20.84 -3.35
N ASP A 264 5.46 -19.97 -2.80
CA ASP A 264 5.05 -19.00 -1.79
C ASP A 264 4.29 -17.85 -2.43
N GLY A 265 3.40 -17.20 -1.71
CA GLY A 265 2.90 -15.87 -2.06
C GLY A 265 3.86 -14.78 -1.60
N VAL A 266 3.87 -13.65 -2.29
CA VAL A 266 4.70 -12.48 -1.94
C VAL A 266 3.82 -11.24 -1.89
N SER A 267 3.90 -10.50 -0.78
CA SER A 267 3.17 -9.24 -0.61
C SER A 267 4.04 -8.15 0.03
N LEU A 268 3.80 -6.90 -0.34
CA LEU A 268 4.44 -5.71 0.21
C LEU A 268 3.43 -4.90 1.02
N THR A 269 3.80 -4.47 2.21
CA THR A 269 2.96 -3.64 3.07
C THR A 269 3.38 -2.16 3.05
N LYS A 270 4.62 -1.89 2.68
CA LYS A 270 5.19 -0.54 2.63
C LYS A 270 6.30 -0.47 1.59
N VAL A 271 6.36 0.63 0.86
CA VAL A 271 7.50 1.07 0.05
C VAL A 271 7.73 2.55 0.39
N GLN A 272 8.93 2.90 0.80
CA GLN A 272 9.32 4.26 1.16
C GLN A 272 10.60 4.60 0.42
N VAL A 273 10.55 5.66 -0.38
CA VAL A 273 11.68 6.19 -1.11
C VAL A 273 12.01 7.56 -0.56
N VAL A 274 13.28 7.74 -0.22
CA VAL A 274 13.81 8.98 0.33
C VAL A 274 14.98 9.41 -0.53
N ASN A 275 14.93 10.65 -1.02
CA ASN A 275 16.03 11.30 -1.71
C ASN A 275 16.99 11.95 -0.70
N PHE A 276 18.29 11.79 -0.97
CA PHE A 276 19.40 12.34 -0.21
C PHE A 276 20.28 13.27 -1.05
N ASP A 277 19.89 13.52 -2.30
CA ASP A 277 20.47 14.58 -3.12
C ASP A 277 19.99 15.93 -2.58
N ASP A 278 20.93 16.83 -2.31
CA ASP A 278 20.67 18.19 -1.85
C ASP A 278 20.51 19.17 -3.01
N GLN A 279 20.88 18.78 -4.23
CA GLN A 279 20.77 19.58 -5.44
C GLN A 279 19.47 19.35 -6.22
N ALA A 280 18.84 18.19 -6.03
CA ALA A 280 17.63 17.79 -6.74
C ALA A 280 16.52 17.39 -5.77
N VAL A 281 15.26 17.71 -6.10
CA VAL A 281 14.09 17.24 -5.32
C VAL A 281 13.92 15.72 -5.46
N GLY A 282 14.28 15.17 -6.62
CA GLY A 282 14.23 13.73 -6.91
C GLY A 282 12.92 13.26 -7.53
N GLU A 283 11.87 14.07 -7.50
CA GLU A 283 10.57 13.82 -8.14
C GLU A 283 10.16 15.00 -9.02
N ASP A 284 9.44 14.68 -10.09
CA ASP A 284 8.73 15.67 -10.89
C ASP A 284 7.50 16.15 -10.13
N ILE A 285 7.42 17.44 -9.81
CA ILE A 285 6.20 18.01 -9.20
C ILE A 285 5.06 17.90 -10.23
N VAL A 286 4.09 17.03 -9.97
CA VAL A 286 2.92 16.81 -10.84
C VAL A 286 1.97 17.99 -10.67
N GLY A 287 1.56 18.62 -11.77
CA GLY A 287 0.59 19.73 -11.77
C GLY A 287 1.21 21.12 -11.98
N THR A 288 2.45 21.34 -11.57
CA THR A 288 3.14 22.60 -11.88
C THR A 288 3.49 22.65 -13.36
N SER A 289 3.14 23.75 -14.02
CA SER A 289 3.49 23.95 -15.41
C SER A 289 5.02 23.88 -15.56
N ALA A 290 5.53 23.45 -16.72
CA ALA A 290 6.97 23.44 -16.97
C ALA A 290 7.62 24.82 -16.70
N LYS A 291 6.83 25.89 -16.84
CA LYS A 291 7.22 27.27 -16.51
C LYS A 291 7.41 27.48 -15.00
N ASP A 292 6.58 26.88 -14.16
CA ASP A 292 6.70 26.98 -12.70
C ASP A 292 7.86 26.15 -12.18
N LYS A 293 8.13 24.99 -12.77
CA LYS A 293 9.34 24.19 -12.48
C LYS A 293 10.62 24.95 -12.81
N LEU A 294 10.71 25.51 -14.02
CA LEU A 294 11.84 26.35 -14.42
C LEU A 294 11.98 27.58 -13.54
N ALA A 295 10.87 28.19 -13.10
CA ALA A 295 10.91 29.27 -12.15
C ALA A 295 11.45 28.82 -10.79
N TYR A 296 11.05 27.64 -10.29
CA TYR A 296 11.54 27.07 -9.03
C TYR A 296 13.04 26.73 -9.10
N GLU A 297 13.49 26.10 -10.19
CA GLU A 297 14.89 25.78 -10.43
C GLU A 297 15.75 27.04 -10.53
N ALA A 298 15.27 28.06 -11.27
CA ALA A 298 15.94 29.36 -11.35
C ALA A 298 15.96 30.11 -10.01
N LEU A 299 15.04 29.79 -9.10
CA LEU A 299 14.99 30.33 -7.74
C LEU A 299 15.95 29.60 -6.77
N MET A 300 16.29 28.33 -7.05
CA MET A 300 17.14 27.48 -6.19
C MET A 300 18.60 27.45 -6.64
N SER A 301 18.88 27.87 -7.88
CA SER A 301 20.23 27.97 -8.43
C SER A 301 21.08 28.99 -7.65
N GLU A 302 22.37 28.68 -7.45
CA GLU A 302 23.28 29.42 -6.55
C GLU A 302 23.41 30.91 -6.87
N ASP A 303 23.25 31.31 -8.13
CA ASP A 303 23.29 32.72 -8.57
C ASP A 303 22.21 33.58 -7.91
N SER A 304 21.13 32.96 -7.43
CA SER A 304 20.03 33.64 -6.74
C SER A 304 20.12 33.58 -5.21
N ARG A 305 21.13 32.90 -4.62
CA ARG A 305 21.26 32.84 -3.15
C ARG A 305 21.87 34.10 -2.53
N TYR A 306 22.53 34.92 -3.32
CA TYR A 306 23.18 36.17 -2.87
C TYR A 306 22.51 37.39 -3.50
N PHE A 307 21.34 37.75 -2.98
CA PHE A 307 20.72 39.03 -3.35
C PHE A 307 21.51 40.19 -2.74
N GLN A 308 22.25 40.93 -3.59
CA GLN A 308 22.95 42.14 -3.17
C GLN A 308 22.02 43.33 -2.87
N ASP A 309 20.79 43.29 -3.40
CA ASP A 309 19.81 44.37 -3.29
C ASP A 309 18.52 43.91 -2.58
N GLN A 310 18.00 44.74 -1.68
CA GLN A 310 16.74 44.54 -0.95
C GLN A 310 15.53 44.51 -1.90
N GLN A 311 15.60 45.23 -3.03
CA GLN A 311 14.54 45.18 -4.04
C GLN A 311 14.44 43.78 -4.67
N ALA A 312 15.58 43.17 -5.01
CA ALA A 312 15.64 41.83 -5.57
C ALA A 312 15.13 40.76 -4.57
N GLN A 313 15.45 40.92 -3.27
CA GLN A 313 14.89 40.06 -2.22
C GLN A 313 13.38 40.18 -2.13
N THR A 314 12.83 41.40 -2.19
CA THR A 314 11.39 41.64 -2.10
C THR A 314 10.65 41.05 -3.31
N GLU A 315 11.21 41.22 -4.51
CA GLU A 315 10.64 40.62 -5.73
C GLU A 315 10.69 39.09 -5.66
N HIS A 316 11.77 38.52 -5.15
CA HIS A 316 11.93 37.09 -4.98
C HIS A 316 10.91 36.51 -4.00
N ILE A 317 10.73 37.14 -2.84
CA ILE A 317 9.69 36.78 -1.86
C ILE A 317 8.29 36.89 -2.49
N GLY A 318 8.04 37.91 -3.31
CA GLY A 318 6.78 38.08 -4.04
C GLY A 318 6.48 36.94 -5.02
N ARG A 319 7.50 36.48 -5.76
CA ARG A 319 7.37 35.32 -6.67
C ARG A 319 7.12 34.03 -5.90
N ILE A 320 7.87 33.76 -4.82
CA ILE A 320 7.65 32.61 -3.94
C ILE A 320 6.22 32.62 -3.41
N THR A 321 5.74 33.77 -2.91
CA THR A 321 4.39 33.91 -2.38
C THR A 321 3.33 33.64 -3.44
N THR A 322 3.53 34.13 -4.66
CA THR A 322 2.61 33.89 -5.78
C THR A 322 2.57 32.40 -6.16
N MET A 323 3.73 31.75 -6.19
CA MET A 323 3.86 30.34 -6.53
C MET A 323 3.25 29.43 -5.45
N LEU A 324 3.52 29.72 -4.17
CA LEU A 324 2.86 29.07 -3.03
C LEU A 324 1.35 29.27 -3.06
N SER A 325 0.88 30.48 -3.40
CA SER A 325 -0.55 30.75 -3.53
C SER A 325 -1.17 29.95 -4.68
N ALA A 326 -0.50 29.87 -5.84
CA ALA A 326 -0.94 29.04 -6.96
C ALA A 326 -1.01 27.56 -6.59
N HIS A 327 0.05 27.03 -5.97
CA HIS A 327 0.10 25.65 -5.50
C HIS A 327 -0.95 25.37 -4.42
N LEU A 328 -1.16 26.28 -3.48
CA LEU A 328 -2.24 26.20 -2.49
C LEU A 328 -3.61 26.20 -3.17
N ASN A 329 -3.85 27.05 -4.17
CA ASN A 329 -5.11 27.09 -4.88
C ASN A 329 -5.36 25.82 -5.72
N GLU A 330 -4.31 25.22 -6.26
CA GLU A 330 -4.40 23.96 -7.02
C GLU A 330 -4.59 22.74 -6.09
N THR A 331 -3.94 22.73 -4.93
CA THR A 331 -4.04 21.65 -3.94
C THR A 331 -5.26 21.77 -3.03
N LYS A 332 -5.84 22.96 -2.88
CA LYS A 332 -6.99 23.24 -2.00
C LYS A 332 -8.21 22.36 -2.31
N PRO A 333 -8.63 22.13 -3.56
CA PRO A 333 -9.74 21.21 -3.85
C PRO A 333 -9.48 19.79 -3.33
N ALA A 334 -8.25 19.28 -3.48
CA ALA A 334 -7.88 17.96 -2.97
C ALA A 334 -7.89 17.94 -1.43
N TYR A 335 -7.38 19.01 -0.79
CA TYR A 335 -7.43 19.16 0.66
C TYR A 335 -8.87 19.28 1.18
N ASP A 336 -9.75 20.01 0.50
CA ASP A 336 -11.15 20.17 0.87
C ASP A 336 -11.89 18.81 0.78
N VAL A 337 -11.60 18.01 -0.26
CA VAL A 337 -12.11 16.63 -0.38
C VAL A 337 -11.58 15.75 0.76
N MET A 338 -10.28 15.82 1.06
CA MET A 338 -9.68 15.03 2.15
C MET A 338 -10.23 15.44 3.52
N SER A 339 -10.37 16.73 3.78
CA SER A 339 -10.96 17.28 5.00
C SER A 339 -12.42 16.87 5.17
N PHE A 340 -13.19 16.87 4.08
CA PHE A 340 -14.56 16.35 4.06
C PHE A 340 -14.61 14.85 4.39
N GLN A 341 -13.71 14.05 3.81
CA GLN A 341 -13.61 12.62 4.11
C GLN A 341 -13.21 12.35 5.56
N VAL A 342 -12.22 13.06 6.11
CA VAL A 342 -11.80 12.98 7.51
C VAL A 342 -12.96 13.35 8.45
N SER A 343 -13.71 14.39 8.11
CA SER A 343 -14.90 14.80 8.87
C SER A 343 -15.98 13.70 8.87
N ASN A 344 -16.23 13.07 7.72
CA ASN A 344 -17.17 11.94 7.61
C ASN A 344 -16.69 10.71 8.40
N LEU A 345 -15.38 10.46 8.40
CA LEU A 345 -14.77 9.38 9.18
C LEU A 345 -14.94 9.66 10.68
N MET A 346 -14.66 10.88 11.13
CA MET A 346 -14.89 11.30 12.52
C MET A 346 -16.35 11.17 12.94
N GLN A 347 -17.30 11.55 12.07
CA GLN A 347 -18.73 11.34 12.34
C GLN A 347 -19.08 9.85 12.47
N SER A 348 -18.52 9.02 11.60
CA SER A 348 -18.70 7.57 11.65
C SER A 348 -18.11 6.95 12.93
N LEU A 349 -16.94 7.43 13.36
CA LEU A 349 -16.27 7.00 14.59
C LEU A 349 -17.06 7.42 15.83
N ASN A 350 -17.59 8.64 15.86
CA ASN A 350 -18.47 9.12 16.93
C ASN A 350 -19.77 8.31 17.00
N LYS A 351 -20.33 7.93 15.85
CA LYS A 351 -21.50 7.03 15.80
C LYS A 351 -21.17 5.65 16.36
N LEU A 352 -20.01 5.09 15.99
CA LEU A 352 -19.54 3.81 16.51
C LEU A 352 -19.29 3.85 18.02
N ASP A 353 -18.67 4.92 18.55
CA ASP A 353 -18.50 5.13 20.00
C ASP A 353 -19.86 5.16 20.72
N HIS A 354 -20.83 5.87 20.15
CA HIS A 354 -22.19 5.92 20.68
C HIS A 354 -22.86 4.53 20.71
N ASP A 355 -22.76 3.77 19.61
CA ASP A 355 -23.34 2.42 19.52
C ASP A 355 -22.63 1.45 20.50
N CYS A 356 -21.31 1.53 20.68
CA CYS A 356 -20.57 0.75 21.68
C CYS A 356 -21.01 1.08 23.12
N ARG A 357 -21.26 2.36 23.43
CA ARG A 357 -21.78 2.78 24.74
C ARG A 357 -23.20 2.27 24.98
N LEU A 358 -24.07 2.26 23.96
CA LEU A 358 -25.40 1.68 24.05
C LEU A 358 -25.33 0.18 24.31
N LEU A 359 -24.51 -0.55 23.54
CA LEU A 359 -24.31 -1.98 23.71
C LEU A 359 -23.80 -2.32 25.12
N THR A 360 -22.86 -1.53 25.63
CA THR A 360 -22.33 -1.69 27.00
C THR A 360 -23.42 -1.46 28.06
N LYS A 361 -24.32 -0.49 27.86
CA LYS A 361 -25.47 -0.26 28.76
C LYS A 361 -26.45 -1.43 28.71
N GLU A 362 -26.75 -1.95 27.52
CA GLU A 362 -27.63 -3.11 27.34
C GLU A 362 -27.04 -4.37 27.98
N MET A 363 -25.74 -4.62 27.78
CA MET A 363 -25.03 -5.73 28.41
C MET A 363 -25.02 -5.61 29.94
N LYS A 364 -24.86 -4.39 30.48
CA LYS A 364 -24.91 -4.15 31.93
C LYS A 364 -26.30 -4.41 32.52
N VAL A 365 -27.38 -4.11 31.79
CA VAL A 365 -28.75 -4.48 32.19
C VAL A 365 -28.93 -6.00 32.24
N LEU A 366 -28.35 -6.73 31.29
CA LEU A 366 -28.41 -8.20 31.24
C LEU A 366 -27.54 -8.88 32.30
N THR A 367 -26.44 -8.24 32.73
CA THR A 367 -25.42 -8.85 33.59
C THR A 367 -25.43 -8.38 35.04
N ASP A 368 -26.26 -7.41 35.43
CA ASP A 368 -26.27 -6.88 36.79
C ASP A 368 -26.61 -7.98 37.82
N PRO A 369 -25.62 -8.47 38.61
CA PRO A 369 -25.80 -9.59 39.51
C PRO A 369 -26.70 -9.24 40.70
N LYS A 370 -27.10 -7.98 40.86
CA LYS A 370 -28.03 -7.55 41.91
C LYS A 370 -29.48 -8.02 41.68
N ASN A 371 -29.83 -8.40 40.45
CA ASN A 371 -31.12 -9.02 40.13
C ASN A 371 -31.12 -10.57 40.26
N ALA A 372 -29.96 -11.19 40.55
CA ALA A 372 -29.81 -12.65 40.57
C ALA A 372 -30.30 -13.35 41.85
N LYS A 373 -31.04 -12.67 42.74
CA LYS A 373 -31.54 -13.22 44.02
C LYS A 373 -33.07 -13.36 44.12
N ALA A 374 -33.80 -13.38 43.01
CA ALA A 374 -35.23 -13.73 43.00
C ALA A 374 -35.46 -15.17 42.49
N PRO A 375 -36.25 -16.01 43.20
CA PRO A 375 -36.36 -17.44 42.88
C PRO A 375 -37.27 -17.75 41.69
N LYS A 376 -36.66 -18.38 40.68
CA LYS A 376 -37.13 -19.45 39.77
C LYS A 376 -38.63 -19.78 39.72
N LYS A 377 -39.31 -19.35 38.64
CA LYS A 377 -40.05 -20.20 37.67
C LYS A 377 -40.93 -19.43 36.67
N ALA A 378 -41.08 -18.11 36.78
CA ALA A 378 -41.78 -17.27 35.79
C ALA A 378 -40.86 -16.33 34.99
N THR A 379 -39.56 -16.29 35.31
CA THR A 379 -38.60 -15.30 34.79
C THR A 379 -38.12 -15.57 33.37
N ASN A 380 -38.14 -16.82 32.89
CA ASN A 380 -37.73 -17.10 31.49
C ASN A 380 -38.64 -16.40 30.48
N LEU A 381 -39.94 -16.23 30.76
CA LEU A 381 -40.87 -15.59 29.83
C LEU A 381 -40.70 -14.07 29.82
N GLN A 382 -40.34 -13.48 30.96
CA GLN A 382 -40.05 -12.06 31.08
C GLN A 382 -38.71 -11.71 30.42
N GLU A 383 -37.68 -12.53 30.60
CA GLU A 383 -36.40 -12.41 29.90
C GLU A 383 -36.56 -12.58 28.39
N MET A 384 -37.34 -13.56 27.94
CA MET A 384 -37.63 -13.73 26.51
C MET A 384 -38.41 -12.53 25.95
N LYS A 385 -39.34 -11.96 26.72
CA LYS A 385 -40.06 -10.73 26.33
C LYS A 385 -39.11 -9.53 26.22
N VAL A 386 -38.12 -9.42 27.11
CA VAL A 386 -37.08 -8.38 27.03
C VAL A 386 -36.18 -8.61 25.79
N HIS A 387 -35.78 -9.85 25.50
CA HIS A 387 -35.02 -10.18 24.30
C HIS A 387 -35.80 -9.90 23.01
N ILE A 388 -37.09 -10.27 22.94
CA ILE A 388 -37.95 -10.01 21.79
C ILE A 388 -38.16 -8.50 21.60
N LEU A 389 -38.37 -7.73 22.67
CA LEU A 389 -38.47 -6.28 22.59
C LEU A 389 -37.14 -5.63 22.18
N GLY A 390 -36.00 -6.18 22.61
CA GLY A 390 -34.66 -5.76 22.18
C GLY A 390 -34.45 -6.00 20.69
N LEU A 391 -34.73 -7.22 20.21
CA LEU A 391 -34.66 -7.57 18.79
C LEU A 391 -35.59 -6.71 17.95
N ARG A 392 -36.81 -6.44 18.42
CA ARG A 392 -37.75 -5.55 17.73
C ARG A 392 -37.20 -4.14 17.59
N ARG A 393 -36.66 -3.56 18.67
CA ARG A 393 -36.03 -2.22 18.63
C ARG A 393 -34.81 -2.19 17.72
N LEU A 394 -34.02 -3.25 17.69
CA LEU A 394 -32.87 -3.37 16.81
C LEU A 394 -33.31 -3.43 15.34
N LEU A 395 -34.33 -4.24 15.02
CA LEU A 395 -34.91 -4.34 13.68
C LEU A 395 -35.59 -3.03 13.24
N ASP A 396 -36.31 -2.35 14.13
CA ASP A 396 -36.91 -1.04 13.83
C ASP A 396 -35.82 0.02 13.58
N LYS A 397 -34.74 0.01 14.37
CA LYS A 397 -33.57 0.91 14.20
C LYS A 397 -32.84 0.62 12.88
N GLU A 398 -32.59 -0.65 12.56
CA GLU A 398 -31.96 -1.06 11.30
C GLU A 398 -32.85 -0.77 10.09
N GLY A 399 -34.16 -0.99 10.21
CA GLY A 399 -35.15 -0.66 9.19
C GLY A 399 -35.16 0.84 8.86
N ALA A 400 -35.21 1.70 9.90
CA ALA A 400 -35.14 3.15 9.72
C ALA A 400 -33.79 3.59 9.11
N ALA A 401 -32.68 3.00 9.56
CA ALA A 401 -31.36 3.30 8.99
C ALA A 401 -31.24 2.87 7.53
N HIS A 402 -31.85 1.74 7.15
CA HIS A 402 -31.88 1.25 5.78
C HIS A 402 -32.76 2.14 4.88
N MET A 403 -33.92 2.59 5.38
CA MET A 403 -34.76 3.56 4.67
C MET A 403 -34.03 4.87 4.41
N HIS A 404 -33.33 5.42 5.41
CA HIS A 404 -32.55 6.65 5.22
C HIS A 404 -31.40 6.47 4.20
N LYS A 405 -30.80 5.27 4.11
CA LYS A 405 -29.80 4.96 3.08
C LYS A 405 -30.44 4.89 1.69
N LEU A 406 -31.61 4.29 1.56
CA LEU A 406 -32.37 4.25 0.30
C LEU A 406 -32.75 5.66 -0.15
N GLU A 407 -33.27 6.50 0.75
CA GLU A 407 -33.60 7.90 0.44
C GLU A 407 -32.36 8.70 0.00
N ALA A 408 -31.20 8.50 0.65
CA ALA A 408 -29.95 9.15 0.26
C ALA A 408 -29.46 8.68 -1.12
N VAL A 409 -29.56 7.38 -1.42
CA VAL A 409 -29.25 6.84 -2.75
C VAL A 409 -30.18 7.41 -3.81
N GLN A 410 -31.47 7.50 -3.52
CA GLN A 410 -32.47 8.08 -4.43
C GLN A 410 -32.23 9.56 -4.67
N LYS A 411 -31.85 10.33 -3.64
CA LYS A 411 -31.46 11.73 -3.76
C LYS A 411 -30.21 11.90 -4.64
N ASN A 412 -29.18 11.11 -4.40
CA ASN A 412 -27.94 11.14 -5.21
C ASN A 412 -28.22 10.76 -6.68
N LEU A 413 -29.09 9.77 -6.92
CA LEU A 413 -29.52 9.39 -8.27
C LEU A 413 -30.24 10.53 -8.98
N ASN A 414 -31.12 11.26 -8.29
CA ASN A 414 -31.82 12.40 -8.85
C ASN A 414 -30.87 13.57 -9.15
N GLU A 415 -29.89 13.84 -8.29
CA GLU A 415 -28.87 14.87 -8.51
C GLU A 415 -27.98 14.53 -9.71
N VAL A 416 -27.52 13.27 -9.81
CA VAL A 416 -26.78 12.77 -10.98
C VAL A 416 -27.62 12.91 -12.24
N LYS A 417 -28.89 12.48 -12.20
CA LYS A 417 -29.82 12.62 -13.32
C LYS A 417 -29.95 14.07 -13.79
N GLN A 418 -30.16 15.01 -12.86
CA GLN A 418 -30.26 16.45 -13.19
C GLN A 418 -28.96 17.04 -13.74
N GLN A 419 -27.80 16.62 -13.24
CA GLN A 419 -26.50 17.04 -13.80
C GLN A 419 -26.28 16.46 -15.19
N THR A 420 -26.73 15.22 -15.45
CA THR A 420 -26.61 14.59 -16.77
C THR A 420 -27.64 15.06 -17.78
N ASP A 421 -28.85 15.43 -17.38
CA ASP A 421 -29.83 16.04 -18.28
C ASP A 421 -29.34 17.42 -18.79
N LYS A 422 -28.48 18.09 -18.00
CA LYS A 422 -27.75 19.29 -18.42
C LYS A 422 -26.53 18.98 -19.29
N ALA A 423 -25.95 17.79 -19.17
CA ALA A 423 -24.84 17.29 -19.98
C ALA A 423 -25.36 16.30 -21.03
N ALA A 424 -26.10 16.81 -22.01
CA ALA A 424 -26.80 16.03 -23.03
C ALA A 424 -25.95 14.89 -23.64
N GLY A 425 -26.25 13.64 -23.29
CA GLY A 425 -25.84 12.47 -24.07
C GLY A 425 -25.31 11.22 -23.34
N SER A 426 -26.06 10.62 -22.40
CA SER A 426 -25.72 9.26 -21.92
C SER A 426 -26.93 8.36 -21.76
N SER A 427 -27.16 7.49 -22.75
CA SER A 427 -28.18 6.43 -22.76
C SER A 427 -27.88 5.25 -21.84
N ILE A 428 -26.67 5.20 -21.24
CA ILE A 428 -26.20 4.10 -20.40
C ILE A 428 -26.75 4.23 -18.97
N LEU A 429 -26.91 5.45 -18.45
CA LEU A 429 -27.41 5.68 -17.09
C LEU A 429 -28.92 5.45 -16.95
N GLY A 430 -29.70 5.64 -18.02
CA GLY A 430 -31.13 5.30 -18.02
C GLY A 430 -31.37 3.83 -17.66
N ARG A 431 -30.52 2.91 -18.15
CA ARG A 431 -30.60 1.49 -17.80
C ARG A 431 -30.28 1.19 -16.34
N ILE A 432 -29.38 1.96 -15.71
CA ILE A 432 -29.03 1.80 -14.29
C ILE A 432 -30.19 2.30 -13.41
N VAL A 433 -30.84 3.39 -13.81
CA VAL A 433 -32.04 3.92 -13.12
C VAL A 433 -33.20 2.92 -13.21
N ASP A 434 -33.42 2.31 -14.38
CA ASP A 434 -34.46 1.30 -14.56
C ASP A 434 -34.17 0.06 -13.69
N GLN A 435 -32.93 -0.43 -13.67
CA GLN A 435 -32.54 -1.56 -12.83
C GLN A 435 -32.68 -1.25 -11.33
N THR A 436 -32.40 -0.02 -10.91
CA THR A 436 -32.55 0.40 -9.51
C THR A 436 -34.02 0.48 -9.12
N THR A 437 -34.89 0.97 -10.00
CA THR A 437 -36.35 1.04 -9.77
C THR A 437 -36.96 -0.37 -9.62
N VAL A 438 -36.48 -1.35 -10.39
CA VAL A 438 -36.89 -2.75 -10.27
C VAL A 438 -36.45 -3.36 -8.92
N LEU A 439 -35.25 -3.02 -8.45
CA LEU A 439 -34.77 -3.45 -7.13
C LEU A 439 -35.60 -2.85 -6.00
N GLU A 440 -35.96 -1.56 -6.07
CA GLU A 440 -36.82 -0.91 -5.09
C GLU A 440 -38.21 -1.58 -5.02
N GLN A 441 -38.83 -1.87 -6.17
CA GLN A 441 -40.11 -2.58 -6.21
C GLN A 441 -40.02 -4.01 -5.63
N SER A 442 -38.90 -4.70 -5.85
CA SER A 442 -38.63 -6.02 -5.28
C SER A 442 -38.49 -5.97 -3.75
N VAL A 443 -37.83 -4.94 -3.21
CA VAL A 443 -37.67 -4.74 -1.76
C VAL A 443 -39.01 -4.35 -1.12
N VAL A 444 -39.78 -3.44 -1.73
CA VAL A 444 -41.10 -3.03 -1.22
C VAL A 444 -42.08 -4.20 -1.24
N SER A 445 -42.10 -5.00 -2.31
CA SER A 445 -42.96 -6.18 -2.38
C SER A 445 -42.61 -7.22 -1.32
N ARG A 446 -41.31 -7.52 -1.09
CA ARG A 446 -40.89 -8.42 0.00
C ARG A 446 -41.21 -7.89 1.40
N SER A 447 -41.04 -6.59 1.62
CA SER A 447 -41.43 -5.93 2.88
C SER A 447 -42.94 -6.06 3.14
N SER A 448 -43.76 -5.81 2.11
CA SER A 448 -45.22 -5.93 2.23
C SER A 448 -45.68 -7.37 2.49
N GLN A 449 -45.04 -8.37 1.85
CA GLN A 449 -45.31 -9.79 2.09
C GLN A 449 -44.94 -10.23 3.49
N MET A 450 -43.83 -9.73 4.06
CA MET A 450 -43.51 -9.99 5.46
C MET A 450 -44.55 -9.35 6.39
N SER A 451 -45.03 -8.14 6.11
CA SER A 451 -46.05 -7.51 6.97
C SER A 451 -47.41 -8.24 6.92
N GLN A 452 -47.80 -8.81 5.77
CA GLN A 452 -49.04 -9.57 5.63
C GLN A 452 -48.99 -10.94 6.32
N ALA A 453 -47.81 -11.58 6.36
CA ALA A 453 -47.61 -12.83 7.08
C ALA A 453 -47.82 -12.68 8.60
N TYR A 454 -47.68 -11.47 9.16
CA TYR A 454 -47.93 -11.18 10.58
C TYR A 454 -49.36 -10.72 10.90
N SER A 455 -50.24 -10.57 9.90
CA SER A 455 -51.64 -10.17 10.09
C SER A 455 -52.62 -11.36 10.09
N MET A 456 -52.13 -12.59 9.89
CA MET A 456 -52.95 -13.81 9.82
C MET A 456 -52.79 -14.75 11.02
N ASP A 457 -52.03 -14.34 12.04
CA ASP A 457 -52.00 -14.93 13.39
C ASP A 457 -52.47 -13.87 14.40
#